data_AF-A0A2D0N688-F1
#
_entry.id   AF-A0A2D0N688-F1
#
_cell.length_a   1.000
_cell.length_b   1.000
_cell.length_c   1.000
_cell.angle_alpha   90.00
_cell.angle_beta   90.00
_cell.angle_gamma   90.00
#
_symmetry.space_group_name_H-M   'P 1'
#
loop_
_entity.id
_entity.type
_entity.pdbx_description
1 polymer ?
#
loop_
_entity_poly.entity_id
_entity_poly.type
_entity_poly.pdbx_seq_one_letter_code
_entity_poly.pdbx_strand_id
1 'polypeptide(L)'
;MGNEKNKRSVREELESIAPNLARLREQNSPPEVPPGYFDQLSDEVFRRIQREEAAARDVPAAPPVWQQWWQGLSSLFQRPAYALALAGVAILLVTISVFNRSEVADTTPDIAMTDEDINDYIDYHIDDFDLDLLAEEMAEEPGSAPLLMEEDSLDGELMEEYFDELLDEIDLEDLL
;
A
#
# COMPACT_ATOMS: atom_id res chain seq x y z
N MET A 1 8.23 37.15 24.79
CA MET A 1 8.99 37.15 23.52
C MET A 1 9.12 35.77 22.85
N GLY A 2 8.71 34.65 23.48
CA GLY A 2 8.84 33.30 22.90
C GLY A 2 7.81 32.93 21.81
N ASN A 3 6.55 33.33 21.96
CA ASN A 3 5.44 32.84 21.12
C ASN A 3 5.52 33.26 19.64
N GLU A 4 6.15 34.40 19.34
CA GLU A 4 6.29 34.90 17.96
C GLU A 4 7.44 34.26 17.17
N LYS A 5 8.42 33.65 17.86
CA LYS A 5 9.48 32.88 17.21
C LYS A 5 8.94 31.51 16.77
N ASN A 6 8.21 30.83 17.66
CA ASN A 6 7.66 29.51 17.40
C ASN A 6 6.66 29.52 16.21
N LYS A 7 5.72 30.47 16.19
CA LYS A 7 4.78 30.63 15.06
C LYS A 7 5.46 30.91 13.71
N ARG A 8 6.66 31.50 13.71
CA ARG A 8 7.45 31.73 12.49
C ARG A 8 8.15 30.45 12.02
N SER A 9 8.78 29.70 12.92
CA SER A 9 9.41 28.40 12.61
C SER A 9 8.41 27.43 12.00
N VAL A 10 7.28 27.23 12.67
CA VAL A 10 6.19 26.35 12.21
C VAL A 10 5.59 26.84 10.89
N ARG A 11 5.73 28.11 10.52
CA ARG A 11 5.28 28.60 9.22
C ARG A 11 6.27 28.29 8.11
N GLU A 12 7.55 28.49 8.39
CA GLU A 12 8.66 28.26 7.48
C GLU A 12 8.78 26.76 7.15
N GLU A 13 8.60 25.89 8.15
CA GLU A 13 8.54 24.44 7.98
C GLU A 13 7.28 23.98 7.23
N LEU A 14 6.10 24.57 7.51
CA LEU A 14 4.90 24.21 6.74
C LEU A 14 4.99 24.66 5.28
N GLU A 15 5.65 25.78 5.00
CA GLU A 15 5.81 26.30 3.65
C GLU A 15 6.76 25.42 2.82
N SER A 16 7.77 24.80 3.45
CA SER A 16 8.67 23.86 2.77
C SER A 16 8.02 22.50 2.50
N ILE A 17 7.28 21.95 3.47
CA ILE A 17 6.69 20.60 3.36
C ILE A 17 5.35 20.62 2.61
N ALA A 18 4.49 21.61 2.90
CA ALA A 18 3.13 21.66 2.39
C ALA A 18 2.71 23.09 2.03
N PRO A 19 3.24 23.65 0.92
CA PRO A 19 3.02 25.05 0.54
C PRO A 19 1.53 25.40 0.36
N ASN A 20 0.71 24.42 -0.03
CA ASN A 20 -0.73 24.60 -0.16
C ASN A 20 -1.43 24.75 1.21
N LEU A 21 -1.01 23.99 2.22
CA LEU A 21 -1.54 24.08 3.59
C LEU A 21 -1.08 25.38 4.26
N ALA A 22 0.16 25.80 4.03
CA ALA A 22 0.70 27.06 4.54
C ALA A 22 -0.13 28.26 4.05
N ARG A 23 -0.49 28.27 2.77
CA ARG A 23 -1.35 29.29 2.15
C ARG A 23 -2.80 29.23 2.66
N LEU A 24 -3.37 28.03 2.85
CA LEU A 24 -4.72 27.86 3.37
C LEU A 24 -4.87 28.40 4.80
N ARG A 25 -3.89 28.12 5.67
CA ARG A 25 -3.85 28.62 7.06
C ARG A 25 -3.69 30.14 7.15
N GLU A 26 -3.02 30.76 6.18
CA GLU A 26 -2.87 32.22 6.13
C GLU A 26 -4.15 32.94 5.70
N GLN A 27 -4.94 32.29 4.85
CA GLN A 27 -6.16 32.88 4.27
C GLN A 27 -7.44 32.54 5.05
N ASN A 28 -7.45 31.46 5.84
CA ASN A 28 -8.64 30.97 6.51
C ASN A 28 -8.39 30.72 8.00
N SER A 29 -9.41 31.00 8.81
CA SER A 29 -9.49 30.50 10.19
C SER A 29 -9.44 28.96 10.19
N PRO A 30 -9.02 28.31 11.30
CA PRO A 30 -9.07 26.86 11.42
C PRO A 30 -10.46 26.37 11.00
N PRO A 31 -10.56 25.33 10.17
CA PRO A 31 -11.86 24.83 9.74
C PRO A 31 -12.65 24.39 10.97
N GLU A 32 -13.72 25.12 11.27
CA GLU A 32 -14.67 24.73 12.30
C GLU A 32 -15.53 23.59 11.76
N VAL A 33 -15.39 22.42 12.36
CA VAL A 33 -16.23 21.26 12.05
C VAL A 33 -17.49 21.29 12.94
N PRO A 34 -18.65 20.90 12.42
CA PRO A 34 -19.84 20.73 13.24
C PRO A 34 -19.62 19.70 14.35
N PRO A 35 -20.26 19.86 15.52
CA PRO A 35 -20.21 18.86 16.58
C PRO A 35 -20.75 17.52 16.05
N GLY A 36 -20.02 16.44 16.30
CA GLY A 36 -20.36 15.09 15.86
C GLY A 36 -20.09 14.78 14.39
N TYR A 37 -19.35 15.64 13.67
CA TYR A 37 -18.92 15.35 12.29
C TYR A 37 -18.15 14.03 12.18
N PHE A 38 -17.18 13.81 13.07
CA PHE A 38 -16.35 12.62 13.06
C PHE A 38 -17.10 11.38 13.59
N ASP A 39 -18.14 11.55 14.41
CA ASP A 39 -18.96 10.45 14.93
C ASP A 39 -19.67 9.69 13.80
N GLN A 40 -20.04 10.38 12.72
CA GLN A 40 -20.74 9.79 11.56
C GLN A 40 -19.80 9.46 10.39
N LEU A 41 -18.54 9.92 10.45
CA LEU A 41 -17.60 9.78 9.34
C LEU A 41 -17.26 8.31 9.09
N SER A 42 -16.98 7.54 10.15
CA SER A 42 -16.65 6.11 10.05
C SER A 42 -17.78 5.33 9.37
N ASP A 43 -19.02 5.55 9.81
CA ASP A 43 -20.20 4.90 9.24
C ASP A 43 -20.42 5.27 7.77
N GLU A 44 -20.17 6.53 7.40
CA GLU A 44 -20.26 6.97 6.00
C GLU A 44 -19.19 6.31 5.13
N VAL A 45 -17.95 6.20 5.62
CA VAL A 45 -16.85 5.54 4.90
C VAL A 45 -17.17 4.07 4.68
N PHE A 46 -17.55 3.33 5.72
CA PHE A 46 -17.93 1.91 5.60
C PHE A 46 -19.11 1.71 4.64
N ARG A 47 -20.13 2.57 4.74
CA ARG A 47 -21.28 2.52 3.83
C ARG A 47 -20.88 2.78 2.38
N ARG A 48 -19.92 3.67 2.14
CA ARG A 48 -19.42 3.97 0.80
C ARG A 48 -18.65 2.79 0.21
N ILE A 49 -17.77 2.17 1.00
CA ILE A 49 -17.03 0.96 0.60
C ILE A 49 -18.01 -0.15 0.19
N GLN A 50 -19.00 -0.45 1.05
CA GLN A 50 -20.01 -1.48 0.76
C GLN A 50 -20.82 -1.19 -0.52
N ARG A 51 -21.14 0.07 -0.80
CA ARG A 51 -21.83 0.45 -2.05
C ARG A 51 -20.94 0.29 -3.28
N GLU A 52 -19.66 0.61 -3.18
CA GLU A 52 -18.70 0.45 -4.26
C GLU A 52 -18.44 -1.05 -4.55
N GLU A 53 -18.36 -1.88 -3.52
CA GLU A 53 -18.28 -3.34 -3.64
C GLU A 53 -19.56 -3.97 -4.22
N ALA A 54 -20.74 -3.52 -3.78
CA ALA A 54 -22.01 -3.97 -4.34
C ALA A 54 -22.15 -3.57 -5.82
N ALA A 55 -21.75 -2.35 -6.17
CA ALA A 55 -21.73 -1.87 -7.56
C ALA A 55 -20.73 -2.64 -8.43
N ALA A 56 -19.58 -3.05 -7.87
CA ALA A 56 -18.61 -3.89 -8.57
C ALA A 56 -19.12 -5.32 -8.82
N ARG A 57 -20.02 -5.83 -7.97
CA ARG A 57 -20.63 -7.16 -8.09
C ARG A 57 -21.64 -7.27 -9.24
N ASP A 58 -22.29 -6.17 -9.60
CA ASP A 58 -23.32 -6.11 -10.64
C ASP A 58 -22.79 -5.70 -12.03
N VAL A 59 -21.47 -5.48 -12.19
CA VAL A 59 -20.89 -5.26 -13.51
C VAL A 59 -20.75 -6.61 -14.22
N PRO A 60 -21.43 -6.85 -15.36
CA PRO A 60 -21.22 -8.07 -16.12
C PRO A 60 -19.75 -8.12 -16.54
N ALA A 61 -19.05 -9.18 -16.13
CA ALA A 61 -17.63 -9.36 -16.40
C ALA A 61 -17.35 -9.10 -17.89
N ALA A 62 -16.67 -7.99 -18.17
CA ALA A 62 -16.28 -7.64 -19.52
C ALA A 62 -15.44 -8.79 -20.09
N PRO A 63 -15.64 -9.18 -21.36
CA PRO A 63 -14.89 -10.28 -21.94
C PRO A 63 -13.40 -9.94 -21.88
N PRO A 64 -12.59 -10.85 -21.35
CA PRO A 64 -11.20 -10.55 -21.06
C PRO A 64 -10.43 -10.22 -22.35
N VAL A 65 -9.50 -9.28 -22.25
CA VAL A 65 -8.81 -8.67 -23.41
C VAL A 65 -8.11 -9.73 -24.30
N TRP A 66 -7.64 -10.83 -23.71
CA TRP A 66 -7.09 -11.95 -24.47
C TRP A 66 -8.14 -12.56 -25.41
N GLN A 67 -9.39 -12.72 -24.98
CA GLN A 67 -10.46 -13.29 -25.81
C GLN A 67 -10.80 -12.38 -27.00
N GLN A 68 -10.72 -11.06 -26.82
CA GLN A 68 -10.88 -10.09 -27.92
C GLN A 68 -9.71 -10.16 -28.91
N TRP A 69 -8.49 -10.36 -28.40
CA TRP A 69 -7.30 -10.55 -29.23
C TRP A 69 -7.32 -11.87 -30.02
N TRP A 70 -7.83 -12.96 -29.44
CA TRP A 70 -7.97 -14.26 -30.11
C TRP A 70 -8.96 -14.23 -31.29
N GLN A 71 -10.00 -13.40 -31.22
CA GLN A 71 -10.92 -13.22 -32.34
C GLN A 71 -10.20 -12.61 -33.55
N GLY A 72 -9.33 -11.62 -33.32
CA GLY A 72 -8.47 -11.04 -34.36
C GLY A 72 -7.47 -12.06 -34.94
N LEU A 73 -6.86 -12.88 -34.08
CA LEU A 73 -5.87 -13.89 -34.49
C LEU A 73 -6.50 -15.05 -35.29
N SER A 74 -7.73 -15.45 -34.96
CA SER A 74 -8.43 -16.56 -35.64
C SER A 74 -8.71 -16.28 -37.13
N SER A 75 -8.80 -15.01 -37.52
CA SER A 75 -9.00 -14.59 -38.91
C SER A 75 -7.82 -14.95 -39.82
N LEU A 76 -6.63 -15.13 -39.24
CA LEU A 76 -5.41 -15.52 -39.94
C LEU A 76 -5.34 -17.03 -40.18
N PHE A 77 -6.07 -17.84 -39.40
CA PHE A 77 -6.00 -19.31 -39.47
C PHE A 77 -6.99 -19.93 -40.49
N GLN A 78 -7.94 -19.15 -41.01
CA GLN A 78 -8.90 -19.63 -42.01
C GLN A 78 -8.36 -19.62 -43.45
N ARG A 79 -7.14 -19.09 -43.68
CA ARG A 79 -6.54 -19.08 -45.01
C ARG A 79 -5.38 -20.09 -45.08
N PRO A 80 -5.39 -21.02 -46.06
CA PRO A 80 -4.40 -22.11 -46.14
C PRO A 80 -2.96 -21.65 -46.43
N ALA A 81 -2.73 -20.36 -46.67
CA ALA A 81 -1.44 -19.82 -47.08
C ALA A 81 -0.49 -19.45 -45.92
N TYR A 82 -0.97 -19.38 -44.66
CA TYR A 82 -0.17 -18.86 -43.53
C TYR A 82 0.56 -19.93 -42.70
N ALA A 83 0.41 -21.21 -43.02
CA ALA A 83 1.05 -22.30 -42.28
C ALA A 83 2.60 -22.22 -42.26
N LEU A 84 3.21 -21.77 -43.37
CA LEU A 84 4.67 -21.62 -43.47
C LEU A 84 5.17 -20.33 -42.81
N ALA A 85 4.37 -19.26 -42.82
CA ALA A 85 4.73 -18.00 -42.18
C ALA A 85 4.73 -18.12 -40.65
N LEU A 86 3.75 -18.82 -40.07
CA LEU A 86 3.69 -19.05 -38.62
C LEU A 86 4.78 -20.01 -38.14
N ALA A 87 5.14 -21.05 -38.90
CA ALA A 87 6.29 -21.89 -38.57
C ALA A 87 7.60 -21.08 -38.57
N GLY A 88 7.77 -20.17 -39.54
CA GLY A 88 8.92 -19.26 -39.57
C GLY A 88 8.97 -18.31 -38.37
N VAL A 89 7.84 -17.68 -38.00
CA VAL A 89 7.75 -16.80 -36.84
C VAL A 89 7.93 -17.59 -35.53
N ALA A 90 7.39 -18.80 -35.41
CA ALA A 90 7.58 -19.67 -34.25
C ALA A 90 9.05 -20.10 -34.10
N ILE A 91 9.71 -20.49 -35.19
CA ILE A 91 11.15 -20.82 -35.17
C ILE A 91 11.96 -19.58 -34.78
N LEU A 92 11.62 -18.41 -35.34
CA LEU A 92 12.31 -17.15 -35.05
C LEU A 92 12.13 -16.74 -33.58
N LEU A 93 10.92 -16.86 -33.03
CA LEU A 93 10.63 -16.64 -31.62
C LEU A 93 11.30 -17.67 -30.70
N VAL A 94 11.37 -18.94 -31.10
CA VAL A 94 12.11 -19.98 -30.34
C VAL A 94 13.60 -19.71 -30.37
N THR A 95 14.18 -19.30 -31.51
CA THR A 95 15.60 -18.94 -31.59
C THR A 95 15.93 -17.70 -30.76
N ILE A 96 15.07 -16.69 -30.77
CA ILE A 96 15.21 -15.52 -29.90
C ILE A 96 15.03 -15.93 -28.44
N SER A 97 14.04 -16.75 -28.13
CA SER A 97 13.78 -17.24 -26.76
C SER A 97 14.94 -18.06 -26.21
N VAL A 98 15.57 -18.92 -27.01
CA VAL A 98 16.75 -19.72 -26.61
C VAL A 98 17.99 -18.84 -26.42
N PHE A 99 18.18 -17.82 -27.27
CA PHE A 99 19.29 -16.87 -27.11
C PHE A 99 19.08 -15.81 -26.02
N ASN A 100 17.82 -15.52 -25.67
CA ASN A 100 17.43 -14.57 -24.64
C ASN A 100 17.11 -15.28 -23.30
N ARG A 101 17.47 -16.57 -23.16
CA ARG A 101 17.53 -17.27 -21.86
C ARG A 101 18.73 -16.82 -21.01
N SER A 102 19.02 -15.53 -20.98
CA SER A 102 19.74 -14.95 -19.86
C SER A 102 18.70 -14.53 -18.85
N GLU A 103 18.52 -15.38 -17.82
CA GLU A 103 17.83 -15.09 -16.56
C GLU A 103 16.47 -14.37 -16.70
N VAL A 104 15.42 -15.16 -16.93
CA VAL A 104 14.08 -14.77 -16.49
C VAL A 104 13.75 -15.65 -15.31
N ALA A 105 14.09 -15.15 -14.11
CA ALA A 105 13.46 -15.57 -12.88
C ALA A 105 11.95 -15.31 -12.97
N ASP A 106 11.20 -16.15 -12.29
CA ASP A 106 9.76 -16.36 -12.38
C ASP A 106 8.92 -15.08 -12.54
N THR A 107 8.13 -14.99 -13.61
CA THR A 107 7.10 -13.96 -13.76
C THR A 107 5.73 -14.58 -13.54
N THR A 108 5.41 -14.81 -12.26
CA THR A 108 4.03 -14.80 -11.78
C THR A 108 3.70 -13.35 -11.46
N PRO A 109 2.58 -12.77 -11.93
CA PRO A 109 2.17 -11.44 -11.49
C PRO A 109 1.56 -11.60 -10.10
N ASP A 110 2.43 -11.80 -9.11
CA ASP A 110 2.05 -11.72 -7.72
C ASP A 110 2.10 -10.23 -7.35
N ILE A 111 0.95 -9.69 -6.95
CA ILE A 111 0.88 -8.36 -6.34
C ILE A 111 1.22 -8.47 -4.84
N ALA A 112 1.74 -9.61 -4.39
CA ALA A 112 2.56 -9.68 -3.21
C ALA A 112 3.87 -8.97 -3.52
N MET A 113 3.99 -7.71 -3.09
CA MET A 113 5.31 -7.17 -2.79
C MET A 113 5.98 -8.22 -1.91
N THR A 114 7.12 -8.72 -2.38
CA THR A 114 7.84 -9.73 -1.64
C THR A 114 8.24 -9.14 -0.29
N ASP A 115 8.45 -9.97 0.74
CA ASP A 115 8.95 -9.47 2.02
C ASP A 115 10.26 -8.69 1.83
N GLU A 116 11.03 -9.02 0.79
CA GLU A 116 12.22 -8.29 0.35
C GLU A 116 11.88 -6.87 -0.14
N ASP A 117 10.86 -6.70 -0.99
CA ASP A 117 10.42 -5.37 -1.45
C ASP A 117 9.93 -4.47 -0.29
N ILE A 118 9.29 -5.07 0.72
CA ILE A 118 8.83 -4.35 1.92
C ILE A 118 10.04 -3.92 2.76
N ASN A 119 11.00 -4.82 2.98
CA ASN A 119 12.21 -4.52 3.73
C ASN A 119 13.07 -3.46 3.02
N ASP A 120 13.20 -3.52 1.70
CA ASP A 120 13.91 -2.52 0.90
C ASP A 120 13.25 -1.14 1.01
N TYR A 121 11.92 -1.09 1.00
CA TYR A 121 11.18 0.16 1.17
C TYR A 121 11.39 0.75 2.57
N ILE A 122 11.34 -0.10 3.60
CA ILE A 122 11.58 0.31 5.00
C ILE A 122 13.01 0.81 5.15
N ASP A 123 14.01 0.05 4.72
CA ASP A 123 15.44 0.40 4.85
C ASP A 123 15.77 1.72 4.11
N TYR A 124 15.16 1.94 2.95
CA TYR A 124 15.35 3.19 2.20
C TYR A 124 14.71 4.41 2.89
N HIS A 125 13.62 4.23 3.64
CA HIS A 125 12.88 5.33 4.27
C HIS A 125 13.12 5.47 5.78
N ILE A 126 13.75 4.49 6.44
CA ILE A 126 13.94 4.50 7.90
C ILE A 126 14.90 5.59 8.36
N ASP A 127 15.87 5.97 7.54
CA ASP A 127 16.81 7.07 7.84
C ASP A 127 16.11 8.45 7.94
N ASP A 128 14.96 8.63 7.30
CA ASP A 128 14.12 9.84 7.43
C ASP A 128 13.33 9.84 8.75
N PHE A 129 13.16 8.65 9.34
CA PHE A 129 12.49 8.46 10.62
C PHE A 129 13.49 8.65 11.76
N ASP A 130 13.70 9.91 12.16
CA ASP A 130 14.56 10.27 13.28
C ASP A 130 13.96 9.80 14.62
N LEU A 131 14.27 8.56 14.99
CA LEU A 131 13.83 7.93 16.24
C LEU A 131 14.34 8.67 17.47
N ASP A 132 15.48 9.36 17.37
CA ASP A 132 16.02 10.16 18.47
C ASP A 132 15.14 11.40 18.70
N LEU A 133 14.68 12.05 17.63
CA LEU A 133 13.70 13.15 17.73
C LEU A 133 12.37 12.68 18.34
N LEU A 134 11.92 11.48 17.97
CA LEU A 134 10.68 10.89 18.48
C LEU A 134 10.81 10.50 19.97
N ALA A 135 11.97 9.96 20.36
CA ALA A 135 12.29 9.64 21.75
C ALA A 135 12.44 10.89 22.63
N GLU A 136 13.03 11.97 22.09
CA GLU A 136 13.18 13.25 22.79
C GLU A 136 11.82 13.94 22.97
N GLU A 137 10.93 13.90 21.97
CA GLU A 137 9.55 14.40 22.07
C GLU A 137 8.72 13.60 23.11
N MET A 138 8.89 12.27 23.16
CA MET A 138 8.23 11.43 24.16
C MET A 138 8.78 11.62 25.59
N ALA A 139 10.04 12.07 25.72
CA ALA A 139 10.69 12.34 26.99
C ALA A 139 10.36 13.73 27.56
N GLU A 140 9.83 14.67 26.76
CA GLU A 140 9.42 16.00 27.22
C GLU A 140 8.03 16.03 27.90
N GLU A 141 7.18 15.02 27.71
CA GLU A 141 5.90 14.88 28.43
C GLU A 141 6.12 14.17 29.79
N PRO A 142 5.88 14.84 30.95
CA PRO A 142 6.07 14.27 32.27
C PRO A 142 4.93 13.28 32.59
N GLY A 143 4.98 12.09 31.99
CA GLY A 143 3.96 11.05 32.15
C GLY A 143 4.08 9.88 31.18
N SER A 144 4.77 10.04 30.05
CA SER A 144 5.07 8.98 29.09
C SER A 144 6.50 8.48 29.29
N ALA A 145 6.77 7.89 30.46
CA ALA A 145 7.98 7.07 30.58
C ALA A 145 7.92 6.01 29.46
N PRO A 146 9.03 5.79 28.72
CA PRO A 146 9.08 4.69 27.79
C PRO A 146 8.68 3.44 28.57
N LEU A 147 7.70 2.70 28.05
CA LEU A 147 7.55 1.30 28.41
C LEU A 147 8.86 0.67 27.90
N LEU A 148 9.89 0.71 28.75
CA LEU A 148 11.10 -0.05 28.56
C LEU A 148 10.63 -1.50 28.62
N MET A 149 10.28 -2.05 27.46
CA MET A 149 10.38 -3.49 27.29
C MET A 149 11.83 -3.81 27.62
N GLU A 150 12.00 -4.44 28.78
CA GLU A 150 13.26 -5.00 29.22
C GLU A 150 13.68 -5.98 28.12
N GLU A 151 14.64 -5.55 27.31
CA GLU A 151 15.15 -6.20 26.09
C GLU A 151 15.59 -7.66 26.33
N ASP A 152 15.72 -8.07 27.59
CA ASP A 152 16.39 -9.31 27.99
C ASP A 152 15.47 -10.54 28.11
N SER A 153 14.22 -10.49 27.62
CA SER A 153 13.37 -11.71 27.59
C SER A 153 12.21 -11.69 26.60
N LEU A 154 12.41 -11.18 25.38
CA LEU A 154 11.57 -11.58 24.24
C LEU A 154 11.99 -12.99 23.80
N ASP A 155 11.68 -13.99 24.62
CA ASP A 155 11.82 -15.39 24.25
C ASP A 155 10.81 -15.67 23.13
N GLY A 156 11.29 -16.12 21.97
CA GLY A 156 10.45 -16.31 20.78
C GLY A 156 9.28 -17.27 21.04
N GLU A 157 9.47 -18.21 21.96
CA GLU A 157 8.46 -19.18 22.39
C GLU A 157 7.28 -18.51 23.13
N LEU A 158 7.55 -17.48 23.95
CA LEU A 158 6.53 -16.73 24.69
C LEU A 158 5.69 -15.82 23.78
N MET A 159 6.31 -15.30 22.72
CA MET A 159 5.61 -14.53 21.68
C MET A 159 4.68 -15.40 20.84
N GLU A 160 5.13 -16.61 20.47
CA GLU A 160 4.27 -17.58 19.78
C GLU A 160 3.08 -18.00 20.66
N GLU A 161 3.29 -18.28 21.94
CA GLU A 161 2.21 -18.62 22.88
C GLU A 161 1.19 -17.48 23.03
N TYR A 162 1.65 -16.23 23.14
CA TYR A 162 0.76 -15.07 23.22
C TYR A 162 -0.03 -14.83 21.93
N PHE A 163 0.58 -15.10 20.79
CA PHE A 163 -0.06 -14.95 19.48
C PHE A 163 -1.11 -16.04 19.24
N ASP A 164 -0.83 -17.29 19.63
CA ASP A 164 -1.79 -18.39 19.58
C ASP A 164 -2.95 -18.15 20.56
N GLU A 165 -2.69 -17.65 21.78
CA GLU A 165 -3.74 -17.28 22.74
C GLU A 165 -4.65 -16.16 22.19
N LEU A 166 -4.07 -15.17 21.51
CA LEU A 166 -4.84 -14.13 20.81
C LEU A 166 -5.66 -14.67 19.65
N LEU A 167 -5.15 -15.65 18.90
CA LEU A 167 -5.89 -16.28 17.81
C LEU A 167 -7.02 -17.17 18.30
N ASP A 168 -6.85 -17.84 19.44
CA ASP A 168 -7.92 -18.62 20.09
C ASP A 168 -9.01 -17.72 20.70
N GLU A 169 -8.66 -16.51 21.18
CA GLU A 169 -9.63 -15.54 21.68
C GLU A 169 -10.38 -14.80 20.56
N ILE A 170 -9.79 -14.70 19.36
CA ILE A 170 -10.49 -14.31 18.13
C ILE A 170 -11.22 -15.54 17.58
N ASP A 171 -12.24 -15.97 18.31
CA ASP A 171 -13.14 -17.03 17.87
C ASP A 171 -13.81 -16.56 16.57
N LEU A 172 -13.44 -17.18 15.44
CA LEU A 172 -13.85 -16.85 14.07
C LEU A 172 -15.38 -16.92 13.83
N GLU A 173 -16.18 -17.24 14.85
CA GLU A 173 -17.65 -17.22 14.82
C GLU A 173 -18.26 -15.82 15.00
N ASP A 174 -17.57 -14.84 15.58
CA ASP A 174 -18.09 -13.47 15.74
C ASP A 174 -17.83 -12.55 14.52
N LEU A 175 -17.20 -13.09 13.47
CA LEU A 175 -16.79 -12.38 12.25
C LEU A 175 -17.57 -12.81 10.99
N LEU A 176 -18.76 -13.41 11.16
CA LEU A 176 -19.70 -13.82 10.09
C LEU A 176 -21.08 -13.18 10.26
#